data_AF-A0A7J3CIL1-F1
#
_entry.id   AF-A0A7J3CIL1-F1
#
_cell.length_a   1.000
_cell.length_b   1.000
_cell.length_c   1.000
_cell.angle_alpha   90.00
_cell.angle_beta   90.00
_cell.angle_gamma   90.00
#
_symmetry.space_group_name_H-M   'P 1'
#
loop_
_entity.id
_entity.type
_entity.pdbx_description
1 polymer ?
#
loop_
_entity_poly.entity_id
_entity_poly.type
_entity_poly.pdbx_seq_one_letter_code
_entity_poly.pdbx_strand_id
1 'polypeptide(L)'
;MKLLFVDKKNNFVKILINSPNDFFHLEQFIEEKDIVGSKSFRKFSSESGSERKEVFVQISVEEAFFRKELNQLRIFGKIVGGGPEEYIQLGKHHSLDVSIGETLEIRKEKLYDFQIYLLKEWEKETN
;
A
#
# COMPACT_ATOMS: atom_id res chain seq x y z
N MET A 1 4.64 9.55 9.10
CA MET A 1 5.06 8.55 8.09
C MET A 1 6.53 8.71 7.80
N LYS A 2 7.17 7.76 7.11
CA LYS A 2 8.53 7.95 6.58
C LYS A 2 8.56 7.73 5.07
N LEU A 3 9.07 8.69 4.34
CA LEU A 3 9.18 8.65 2.89
C LEU A 3 10.47 7.92 2.52
N LEU A 4 10.35 6.65 2.11
CA LEU A 4 11.52 5.82 1.81
C LEU A 4 12.11 6.11 0.43
N PHE A 5 11.25 6.41 -0.55
CA PHE A 5 11.66 6.67 -1.92
C PHE A 5 10.63 7.47 -2.69
N VAL A 6 11.07 8.37 -3.56
CA VAL A 6 10.24 9.12 -4.50
C VAL A 6 10.90 9.10 -5.87
N ASP A 7 10.16 8.62 -6.86
CA ASP A 7 10.53 8.74 -8.26
C ASP A 7 9.45 9.50 -9.01
N LYS A 8 9.71 10.80 -9.19
CA LYS A 8 8.82 11.71 -9.93
C LYS A 8 8.73 11.35 -11.41
N LYS A 9 9.75 10.72 -12.01
CA LYS A 9 9.72 10.36 -13.43
C LYS A 9 8.73 9.22 -13.68
N ASN A 10 8.62 8.29 -12.73
CA ASN A 10 7.72 7.15 -12.80
C ASN A 10 6.43 7.32 -11.96
N ASN A 11 6.17 8.52 -11.43
CA ASN A 11 5.06 8.83 -10.53
C ASN A 11 4.92 7.84 -9.36
N PHE A 12 6.05 7.41 -8.81
CA PHE A 12 6.13 6.34 -7.82
C PHE A 12 6.62 6.87 -6.47
N VAL A 13 6.00 6.41 -5.40
CA VAL A 13 6.43 6.68 -4.02
C VAL A 13 6.40 5.40 -3.20
N LYS A 14 7.34 5.30 -2.26
CA LYS A 14 7.39 4.23 -1.26
C LYS A 14 7.39 4.84 0.13
N ILE A 15 6.43 4.43 0.94
CA ILE A 15 6.16 5.03 2.25
C ILE A 15 6.18 3.91 3.30
N LEU A 16 6.81 4.17 4.44
CA LEU A 16 6.71 3.35 5.64
C LEU A 16 5.70 4.00 6.60
N ILE A 17 4.73 3.21 7.05
CA ILE A 17 3.71 3.66 8.01
C ILE A 17 4.29 3.55 9.42
N ASN A 18 4.36 4.67 10.14
CA ASN A 18 4.96 4.73 11.48
C ASN A 18 3.97 5.18 12.56
N SER A 19 2.87 5.84 12.17
CA SER A 19 1.87 6.34 13.12
C SER A 19 0.44 6.08 12.65
N PRO A 20 -0.55 6.05 13.56
CA PRO A 20 -1.96 6.02 13.18
C PRO A 20 -2.40 7.23 12.35
N ASN A 21 -1.77 8.40 12.54
CA ASN A 21 -2.12 9.61 11.80
C ASN A 21 -1.81 9.47 10.30
N ASP A 22 -0.80 8.66 9.97
CA ASP A 22 -0.39 8.37 8.60
C ASP A 22 -1.53 7.76 7.78
N PHE A 23 -2.43 6.99 8.41
CA PHE A 23 -3.56 6.40 7.70
C PHE A 23 -4.55 7.44 7.18
N PHE A 24 -4.81 8.50 7.95
CA PHE A 24 -5.65 9.60 7.50
C PHE A 24 -5.01 10.33 6.32
N HIS A 25 -3.70 10.58 6.38
CA HIS A 25 -2.98 11.23 5.28
C HIS A 25 -2.99 10.36 4.01
N LEU A 26 -2.75 9.07 4.15
CA LEU A 26 -2.72 8.12 3.04
C LEU A 26 -4.11 7.91 2.43
N GLU A 27 -5.17 7.90 3.23
CA GLU A 27 -6.56 7.88 2.76
C GLU A 27 -6.86 9.07 1.83
N GLN A 28 -6.35 10.27 2.16
CA GLN A 28 -6.53 11.47 1.33
C GLN A 28 -5.57 11.53 0.14
N PHE A 29 -4.44 10.84 0.21
CA PHE A 29 -3.41 10.86 -0.84
C PHE A 29 -3.67 9.84 -1.96
N ILE A 30 -4.24 8.69 -1.62
CA ILE A 30 -4.53 7.61 -2.56
C ILE A 30 -5.83 7.92 -3.27
N GLU A 31 -5.78 7.90 -4.60
CA GLU A 31 -6.93 8.20 -5.45
C GLU A 31 -7.36 6.94 -6.22
N GLU A 32 -8.60 6.94 -6.71
CA GLU A 32 -9.08 5.90 -7.62
C GLU A 32 -8.13 5.77 -8.83
N LYS A 33 -7.90 4.53 -9.28
CA LYS A 33 -6.99 4.15 -10.39
C LYS A 33 -5.49 4.25 -10.09
N ASP A 34 -5.09 4.71 -8.91
CA ASP A 34 -3.71 4.52 -8.48
C ASP A 34 -3.41 3.02 -8.38
N ILE A 35 -2.16 2.65 -8.63
CA ILE A 35 -1.70 1.27 -8.42
C ILE A 35 -0.98 1.23 -7.09
N VAL A 36 -1.51 0.43 -6.17
CA VAL A 36 -0.96 0.27 -4.83
C VAL A 36 -0.46 -1.15 -4.63
N GLY A 37 0.78 -1.27 -4.16
CA GLY A 37 1.41 -2.52 -3.80
C GLY A 37 1.75 -2.58 -2.32
N SER A 38 1.48 -3.72 -1.69
CA SER A 38 1.95 -4.00 -0.33
C SER A 38 2.47 -5.42 -0.24
N LYS A 39 3.44 -5.61 0.66
CA LYS A 39 3.97 -6.93 1.02
C LYS A 39 3.09 -7.50 2.13
N SER A 40 2.53 -8.68 1.91
CA SER A 40 1.75 -9.39 2.92
C SER A 40 2.35 -10.77 3.17
N PHE A 41 2.35 -11.23 4.43
CA PHE A 41 2.76 -12.60 4.75
C PHE A 41 1.53 -13.51 4.75
N ARG A 42 1.40 -14.37 3.74
CA ARG A 42 0.33 -15.37 3.72
C ARG A 42 0.84 -16.68 4.32
N LYS A 43 0.09 -17.22 5.29
CA LYS A 43 0.38 -18.53 5.89
C LYS A 43 -0.19 -19.62 4.99
N PHE A 44 0.67 -20.49 4.48
CA PHE A 44 0.27 -21.65 3.69
C PHE A 44 0.39 -22.90 4.55
N SER A 45 -0.70 -23.67 4.65
CA SER A 45 -0.69 -25.00 5.24
C SER A 45 -0.45 -26.03 4.13
N SER A 46 0.72 -26.68 4.15
CA SER A 46 1.01 -27.90 3.38
C SER A 46 0.81 -29.12 4.28
N GLU A 47 0.64 -30.31 3.69
CA GLU A 47 0.55 -31.60 4.41
C GLU A 47 1.80 -31.88 5.29
N SER A 48 2.90 -31.17 5.07
CA SER A 48 4.18 -31.34 5.80
C SER A 48 4.51 -30.22 6.79
N GLY A 49 3.67 -29.17 6.92
CA GLY A 49 3.92 -28.04 7.83
C GLY A 49 3.37 -26.70 7.31
N SER A 50 3.29 -25.70 8.20
CA SER A 50 2.85 -24.35 7.83
C SER A 50 4.03 -23.44 7.51
N GLU A 51 4.18 -23.03 6.26
CA GLU A 51 5.20 -22.06 5.83
C GLU A 51 4.55 -20.69 5.60
N ARG A 52 5.20 -19.63 6.11
CA ARG A 52 4.83 -18.25 5.77
C ARG A 52 5.56 -17.88 4.48
N LYS A 53 4.83 -17.68 3.39
CA LYS A 53 5.40 -17.13 2.16
C LYS A 53 5.05 -15.64 2.07
N GLU A 54 6.05 -14.84 1.74
CA GLU A 54 5.88 -13.43 1.42
C GLU A 54 5.19 -13.33 0.05
N VAL A 55 4.03 -12.69 0.01
CA VAL A 55 3.29 -12.44 -1.23
C VAL A 55 3.16 -10.94 -1.40
N PHE A 56 3.64 -10.45 -2.52
CA PHE A 56 3.46 -9.08 -2.95
C PHE A 56 2.27 -9.00 -3.90
N VAL A 57 1.33 -8.10 -3.65
CA VAL A 57 0.15 -7.92 -4.49
C VAL A 57 0.02 -6.45 -4.84
N GLN A 58 -0.25 -6.17 -6.12
CA GLN A 58 -0.56 -4.85 -6.63
C GLN A 58 -2.02 -4.81 -7.08
N ILE A 59 -2.74 -3.79 -6.62
CA ILE A 59 -4.13 -3.55 -6.98
C ILE A 59 -4.26 -2.17 -7.63
N SER A 60 -5.15 -2.06 -8.62
CA SER A 60 -5.71 -0.79 -9.08
C SER A 60 -6.80 -0.39 -8.09
N VAL A 61 -6.61 0.74 -7.41
CA VAL A 61 -7.49 1.22 -6.34
C VAL A 61 -8.86 1.58 -6.89
N GLU A 62 -9.88 1.11 -6.18
CA GLU A 62 -11.27 1.55 -6.32
C GLU A 62 -11.69 2.37 -5.09
N GLU A 63 -11.23 1.97 -3.90
CA GLU A 63 -11.51 2.68 -2.66
C GLU A 63 -10.36 2.50 -1.66
N ALA A 64 -10.06 3.54 -0.88
CA ALA A 64 -9.14 3.46 0.26
C ALA A 64 -9.80 4.10 1.47
N PHE A 65 -9.77 3.42 2.62
CA PHE A 65 -10.38 3.94 3.84
C PHE A 65 -9.64 3.52 5.11
N PHE A 66 -9.56 4.44 6.06
CA PHE A 66 -8.93 4.20 7.34
C PHE A 66 -9.88 3.53 8.34
N ARG A 67 -9.55 2.30 8.76
CA ARG A 67 -10.24 1.54 9.79
C ARG A 67 -9.69 1.89 11.16
N LYS A 68 -10.26 2.92 11.79
CA LYS A 68 -9.83 3.46 13.10
C LYS A 68 -9.79 2.40 14.19
N GLU A 69 -10.74 1.47 14.19
CA GLU A 69 -10.85 0.43 15.22
C GLU A 69 -9.71 -0.58 15.14
N LEU A 70 -9.15 -0.80 13.94
CA LEU A 70 -8.06 -1.76 13.72
C LEU A 70 -6.70 -1.10 13.52
N ASN A 71 -6.64 0.24 13.46
CA ASN A 71 -5.43 0.96 13.05
C ASN A 71 -4.85 0.42 11.74
N GLN A 72 -5.70 0.30 10.72
CA GLN A 72 -5.32 -0.22 9.40
C GLN A 72 -5.90 0.62 8.28
N LEU A 73 -5.11 0.86 7.24
CA LEU A 73 -5.61 1.39 5.98
C LEU A 73 -6.05 0.23 5.10
N ARG A 74 -7.35 0.16 4.79
CA ARG A 74 -7.88 -0.81 3.85
C ARG A 74 -7.96 -0.19 2.47
N ILE A 75 -7.40 -0.87 1.49
CA ILE A 75 -7.39 -0.44 0.09
C ILE A 75 -8.04 -1.56 -0.71
N PHE A 76 -9.18 -1.27 -1.32
CA PHE A 76 -9.95 -2.18 -2.15
C PHE A 76 -9.75 -1.87 -3.61
N GLY A 77 -9.65 -2.91 -4.43
CA GLY A 77 -9.49 -2.74 -5.87
C GLY A 77 -9.25 -4.04 -6.61
N LYS A 78 -8.91 -3.94 -7.90
CA LYS A 78 -8.65 -5.08 -8.77
C LYS A 78 -7.16 -5.43 -8.79
N ILE A 79 -6.82 -6.71 -8.66
CA ILE A 79 -5.42 -7.18 -8.79
C ILE A 79 -4.92 -6.93 -10.21
N VAL A 80 -3.83 -6.17 -10.33
CA VAL A 80 -3.16 -5.85 -11.61
C VAL A 80 -1.77 -6.45 -11.71
N GLY A 81 -1.22 -6.94 -10.60
CA GLY A 81 0.10 -7.54 -10.56
C GLY A 81 0.47 -8.09 -9.19
N GLY A 82 1.66 -8.63 -9.07
CA GLY A 82 2.20 -9.16 -7.83
C GLY A 82 3.18 -10.31 -8.08
N GLY A 83 3.63 -10.92 -7.00
CA GLY A 83 4.45 -12.12 -7.05
C GLY A 83 4.43 -12.87 -5.70
N PRO A 84 4.66 -14.19 -5.69
CA PRO A 84 4.92 -15.08 -6.84
C PRO A 84 3.69 -15.26 -7.76
N GLU A 85 3.91 -15.39 -9.08
CA GLU A 85 2.84 -15.40 -10.11
C GLU A 85 1.77 -16.47 -9.85
N GLU A 86 2.16 -17.63 -9.33
CA GLU A 86 1.23 -18.73 -9.04
C GLU A 86 0.16 -18.39 -7.99
N TYR A 87 0.33 -17.28 -7.25
CA TYR A 87 -0.59 -16.81 -6.22
C TYR A 87 -1.36 -15.54 -6.62
N ILE A 88 -1.15 -15.02 -7.82
CA ILE A 88 -1.76 -13.77 -8.29
C ILE A 88 -2.93 -14.07 -9.21
N GLN A 89 -4.14 -13.69 -8.76
CA GLN A 89 -5.36 -13.82 -9.54
C GLN A 89 -5.69 -12.47 -10.20
N LEU A 90 -5.05 -12.19 -11.32
CA LEU A 90 -5.23 -10.96 -12.10
C LEU A 90 -6.72 -10.70 -12.40
N GLY A 91 -7.13 -9.45 -12.30
CA GLY A 91 -8.50 -8.98 -12.58
C GLY A 91 -9.52 -9.24 -11.48
N LYS A 92 -9.20 -10.04 -10.45
CA LYS A 92 -10.11 -10.24 -9.30
C LYS A 92 -10.01 -9.10 -8.31
N HIS A 93 -11.13 -8.82 -7.64
CA HIS A 93 -11.16 -7.84 -6.55
C HIS A 93 -10.44 -8.40 -5.31
N HIS A 94 -9.68 -7.54 -4.65
CA HIS A 94 -8.96 -7.85 -3.42
C HIS A 94 -8.86 -6.61 -2.54
N SER A 95 -8.72 -6.84 -1.23
CA SER A 95 -8.42 -5.80 -0.25
C SER A 95 -7.01 -5.99 0.27
N LEU A 96 -6.23 -4.92 0.27
CA LEU A 96 -4.97 -4.83 1.01
C LEU A 96 -5.27 -4.12 2.34
N ASP A 97 -4.94 -4.78 3.44
CA ASP A 97 -4.95 -4.16 4.77
C ASP A 97 -3.50 -3.87 5.15
N VAL A 98 -3.17 -2.58 5.33
CA VAL A 98 -1.81 -2.12 5.64
C VAL A 98 -1.77 -1.59 7.06
N SER A 99 -0.80 -2.06 7.85
CA SER A 99 -0.64 -1.76 9.26
C SER A 99 0.62 -0.93 9.54
N ILE A 100 0.76 -0.41 10.76
CA ILE A 100 1.98 0.27 11.21
C ILE A 100 3.17 -0.70 11.13
N GLY A 101 4.31 -0.21 10.63
CA GLY A 101 5.52 -0.98 10.38
C GLY A 101 5.59 -1.61 8.98
N GLU A 102 4.50 -1.56 8.21
CA GLU A 102 4.48 -2.04 6.83
C GLU A 102 4.78 -0.92 5.84
N THR A 103 5.25 -1.32 4.66
CA THR A 103 5.56 -0.40 3.56
C THR A 103 4.48 -0.44 2.50
N LEU A 104 4.09 0.74 2.02
CA LEU A 104 3.16 0.93 0.93
C LEU A 104 3.88 1.50 -0.29
N GLU A 105 3.68 0.87 -1.44
CA GLU A 105 4.16 1.34 -2.74
C GLU A 105 2.98 1.90 -3.52
N ILE A 106 3.07 3.15 -3.98
CA ILE A 106 1.98 3.82 -4.68
C ILE A 106 2.53 4.36 -6.00
N ARG A 107 1.88 3.98 -7.10
CA ARG A 107 2.13 4.53 -8.43
C ARG A 107 0.90 5.27 -8.91
N LYS A 108 1.02 6.58 -9.07
CA LYS A 108 -0.06 7.44 -9.58
C LYS A 108 0.01 7.58 -11.09
N GLU A 109 -1.11 7.92 -11.73
CA GLU A 109 -1.09 8.35 -13.13
C GLU A 109 -0.24 9.62 -13.31
N LYS A 110 -0.37 10.55 -12.36
CA LYS A 110 0.42 11.78 -12.29
C LYS A 110 0.69 12.14 -10.83
N LEU A 111 1.96 12.33 -10.50
CA LEU A 111 2.38 12.77 -9.18
C LEU A 111 2.74 14.26 -9.23
N TYR A 112 1.92 15.08 -8.57
CA TYR A 112 2.11 16.53 -8.57
C TYR A 112 3.14 16.98 -7.53
N ASP A 113 3.78 18.12 -7.77
CA ASP A 113 4.76 18.68 -6.84
C ASP A 113 4.15 19.02 -5.47
N PHE A 114 2.90 19.47 -5.44
CA PHE A 114 2.22 19.75 -4.17
C PHE A 114 1.97 18.46 -3.36
N GLN A 115 1.70 17.33 -4.02
CA GLN A 115 1.52 16.03 -3.36
C GLN A 115 2.83 15.56 -2.73
N ILE A 116 3.96 15.73 -3.43
CA ILE A 116 5.29 15.44 -2.89
C ILE A 116 5.61 16.36 -1.71
N TYR A 117 5.23 17.64 -1.80
CA TYR A 117 5.38 18.59 -0.69
C TYR A 117 4.57 18.15 0.54
N LEU A 118 3.29 17.78 0.37
CA LEU A 118 2.44 17.29 1.46
C LEU A 118 3.04 16.05 2.13
N LEU A 119 3.53 15.07 1.36
CA LEU A 119 4.18 13.88 1.92
C LEU A 119 5.38 14.23 2.82
N LYS A 120 6.16 15.25 2.45
CA LYS A 120 7.31 15.71 3.25
C LYS A 120 6.88 16.45 4.51
N GLU A 121 5.77 17.19 4.48
CA GLU A 121 5.23 17.83 5.68
C GLU A 121 4.68 16.79 6.65
N TRP A 122 3.90 15.81 6.17
CA TRP A 122 3.38 14.72 6.99
C TRP A 122 4.47 13.80 7.57
N GLU A 123 5.62 13.67 6.88
CA GLU A 123 6.78 12.99 7.44
C GLU A 123 7.34 13.72 8.67
N LYS A 124 7.40 15.05 8.65
CA LYS A 124 7.91 15.87 9.77
C LYS A 124 6.99 15.84 10.98
N GLU A 125 5.67 15.79 10.77
CA GLU A 125 4.69 15.74 11.86
C GLU A 125 4.79 14.47 12.74
N THR A 126 5.47 13.43 12.23
CA THR A 126 5.59 12.14 12.92
C THR A 126 6.94 11.94 13.62
N ASN A 127 7.92 12.82 13.40
CA ASN A 127 9.24 12.79 14.05
C ASN A 127 9.28 13.76 15.24
#